data_AF-A0A956P1Q6-F1
#
_entry.id   AF-A0A956P1Q6-F1
#
_cell.length_a   1.000
_cell.length_b   1.000
_cell.length_c   1.000
_cell.angle_alpha   90.00
_cell.angle_beta   90.00
_cell.angle_gamma   90.00
#
_symmetry.space_group_name_H-M   'P 1'
#
loop_
_entity.id
_entity.type
_entity.pdbx_description
1 polymer ?
#
loop_
_entity_poly.entity_id
_entity_poly.type
_entity_poly.pdbx_seq_one_letter_code
_entity_poly.pdbx_strand_id
1 'polypeptide(L)'
;MLTVIQEVAQAGDSSLARFQQGIPTEAPPLPGGVSVILRIIFNAPLWAWLLAIVLGGALAFVALRWVWTHRQALREWFTTRDRGMKAAVGVVLVAVFGLVGFTGVTSWEYMQHDNGFCVSCHVMEGPWNKFSVDAGKHSDLQCHDCHQQSMYASTRQLVLWVANRPQDIPEHSPVPNARCETCHEVNTASEDWERIATTAGHRTHLESDSTALKDVQCVTCHGAEVHAFLPASQTCGQSGCHENLKITLGKMAEQTTWHCNTCHQFTAEVPLLATRDSAAGTLRPGVKECTSCHQMKERLGEFDVSRDPHGGTCGTCHNPHTQETPQEAGKTCTEAGCHADWRSTPFHTGTAHRAVGEQCLTCHQAHAAKVDASDCVACHEAVRAGDGTLRPPLPFDTTRALRDVASAPSVRHAPVVAGPGLSGHPVVAPVPEDDSPVRGKGDVPPPDLRPPIRTSALPPPAVDTFPHARHTSLSCITCHVPPVTQRGNTLT
;
A
#
# COMPACT_ATOMS: atom_id res chain seq x y z
N MET A 1 26.11 -21.67 -14.61
CA MET A 1 25.63 -22.22 -13.32
C MET A 1 26.68 -22.08 -12.22
N LEU A 2 27.95 -22.46 -12.44
CA LEU A 2 29.02 -22.21 -11.46
C LEU A 2 29.31 -20.71 -11.20
N THR A 3 29.20 -19.85 -12.22
CA THR A 3 29.43 -18.40 -12.08
C THR A 3 28.35 -17.68 -11.26
N VAL A 4 27.09 -18.12 -11.35
CA VAL A 4 25.97 -17.56 -10.58
C VAL A 4 26.06 -17.94 -9.09
N ILE A 5 26.55 -19.15 -8.79
CA ILE A 5 26.79 -19.58 -7.40
C ILE A 5 27.92 -18.76 -6.77
N GLN A 6 28.90 -18.34 -7.56
CA GLN A 6 30.06 -17.58 -7.10
C GLN A 6 29.72 -16.10 -6.83
N GLU A 7 28.82 -15.49 -7.61
CA GLU A 7 28.31 -14.14 -7.34
C GLU A 7 27.38 -14.07 -6.11
N VAL A 8 26.55 -15.10 -5.88
CA VAL A 8 25.70 -15.18 -4.68
C VAL A 8 26.55 -15.39 -3.41
N ALA A 9 27.64 -16.16 -3.50
CA ALA A 9 28.58 -16.32 -2.38
C ALA A 9 29.34 -15.01 -2.07
N GLN A 10 29.70 -14.21 -3.08
CA GLN A 10 30.38 -12.93 -2.88
C GLN A 10 29.44 -11.81 -2.40
N ALA A 11 28.16 -11.84 -2.78
CA ALA A 11 27.15 -10.90 -2.28
C ALA A 11 26.88 -11.08 -0.77
N GLY A 12 26.88 -12.32 -0.28
CA GLY A 12 26.73 -12.64 1.15
C GLY A 12 27.86 -12.07 2.02
N ASP A 13 29.11 -12.18 1.58
CA ASP A 13 30.28 -11.72 2.34
C ASP A 13 30.38 -10.19 2.45
N SER A 14 29.87 -9.44 1.47
CA SER A 14 29.91 -7.97 1.49
C SER A 14 29.02 -7.35 2.58
N SER A 15 27.93 -8.02 2.93
CA SER A 15 27.01 -7.59 3.99
C SER A 15 27.62 -7.80 5.38
N LEU A 16 28.29 -8.93 5.59
CA LEU A 16 29.02 -9.24 6.83
C LEU A 16 30.24 -8.34 7.01
N ALA A 17 30.96 -8.04 5.92
CA ALA A 17 32.11 -7.13 5.94
C ALA A 17 31.69 -5.67 6.23
N ARG A 18 30.51 -5.21 5.75
CA ARG A 18 29.93 -3.91 6.18
C ARG A 18 29.49 -3.92 7.63
N PHE A 19 28.95 -5.04 8.12
CA PHE A 19 28.54 -5.19 9.51
C PHE A 19 29.74 -5.14 10.48
N GLN A 20 30.93 -5.59 10.05
CA GLN A 20 32.16 -5.51 10.83
C GLN A 20 32.86 -4.14 10.77
N GLN A 21 32.52 -3.28 9.82
CA GLN A 21 33.14 -1.97 9.63
C GLN A 21 32.40 -0.83 10.37
N GLY A 22 31.16 -1.04 10.81
CA GLY A 22 30.49 -0.20 11.79
C GLY A 22 30.75 -0.73 13.18
N ILE A 23 31.96 -0.53 13.71
CA ILE A 23 32.17 -0.54 15.16
C ILE A 23 32.38 0.94 15.51
N PRO A 24 31.62 1.53 16.44
CA PRO A 24 31.80 2.92 16.80
C PRO A 24 33.19 3.04 17.43
N THR A 25 34.00 3.95 16.89
CA THR A 25 35.27 4.35 17.49
C THR A 25 35.06 5.21 18.74
N GLU A 26 33.82 5.59 19.05
CA GLU A 26 33.50 6.25 20.30
C GLU A 26 33.46 5.23 21.44
N ALA A 27 34.39 5.42 22.38
CA ALA A 27 34.42 4.69 23.62
C ALA A 27 33.04 4.75 24.29
N PRO A 28 32.57 3.66 24.92
CA PRO A 28 31.27 3.64 25.58
C PRO A 28 31.13 4.88 26.48
N PRO A 29 29.97 5.55 26.51
CA PRO A 29 29.78 6.89 27.09
C PRO A 29 30.03 6.95 28.61
N LEU A 30 30.38 5.84 29.23
CA LEU A 30 30.79 5.76 30.61
C LEU A 30 32.31 5.98 30.72
N PRO A 31 32.76 7.12 31.29
CA PRO A 31 34.18 7.45 31.42
C PRO A 31 34.97 6.30 32.08
N GLY A 32 36.18 6.05 31.55
CA GLY A 32 36.97 4.81 31.59
C GLY A 32 37.38 4.18 32.93
N GLY A 33 36.69 4.45 34.03
CA GLY A 33 36.78 3.69 35.28
C GLY A 33 35.43 3.15 35.78
N VAL A 34 34.32 3.86 35.51
CA VAL A 34 32.99 3.48 36.00
C VAL A 34 32.47 2.26 35.25
N SER A 35 32.69 2.18 33.93
CA SER A 35 32.30 1.01 33.13
C SER A 35 33.02 -0.27 33.57
N VAL A 36 34.27 -0.18 34.02
CA VAL A 36 35.03 -1.32 34.57
C VAL A 36 34.43 -1.80 35.88
N ILE A 37 34.13 -0.87 36.81
CA ILE A 37 33.50 -1.20 38.09
C ILE A 37 32.11 -1.82 37.86
N LEU A 38 31.29 -1.21 37.00
CA LEU A 38 29.97 -1.73 36.67
C LEU A 38 30.08 -3.12 36.02
N ARG A 39 31.01 -3.33 35.07
CA ARG A 39 31.24 -4.67 34.50
C ARG A 39 31.67 -5.70 35.53
N ILE A 40 32.52 -5.35 36.50
CA ILE A 40 32.91 -6.27 37.58
C ILE A 40 31.70 -6.62 38.44
N ILE A 41 30.93 -5.60 38.83
CA ILE A 41 29.72 -5.75 39.66
C ILE A 41 28.71 -6.63 38.92
N PHE A 42 28.45 -6.36 37.65
CA PHE A 42 27.41 -7.05 36.88
C PHE A 42 27.82 -8.41 36.30
N ASN A 43 29.11 -8.64 36.03
CA ASN A 43 29.61 -9.98 35.69
C ASN A 43 29.75 -10.89 36.92
N ALA A 44 29.49 -10.39 38.13
CA ALA A 44 29.43 -11.24 39.30
C ALA A 44 28.34 -12.31 39.10
N PRO A 45 28.61 -13.58 39.45
CA PRO A 45 27.65 -14.66 39.25
C PRO A 45 26.37 -14.41 40.04
N LEU A 46 25.22 -14.91 39.55
CA LEU A 46 23.89 -14.67 40.17
C LEU A 46 23.86 -14.93 41.69
N TRP A 47 24.58 -15.95 42.17
CA TRP A 47 24.66 -16.26 43.61
C TRP A 47 25.31 -15.13 44.43
N ALA A 48 26.28 -14.39 43.86
CA ALA A 48 26.94 -13.28 44.53
C ALA A 48 25.98 -12.09 44.66
N TRP A 49 25.16 -11.85 43.65
CA TRP A 49 24.09 -10.87 43.69
C TRP A 49 23.02 -11.22 44.72
N LEU A 50 22.57 -12.47 44.76
CA LEU A 50 21.62 -12.94 45.77
C LEU A 50 22.19 -12.77 47.18
N LEU A 51 23.47 -13.09 47.39
CA LEU A 51 24.14 -12.90 48.67
C LEU A 51 24.26 -11.42 49.04
N ALA A 52 24.61 -10.54 48.10
CA ALA A 52 24.66 -9.10 48.33
C ALA A 52 23.28 -8.51 48.68
N ILE A 53 22.22 -8.95 48.00
CA ILE A 53 20.83 -8.52 48.28
C ILE A 53 20.40 -9.01 49.67
N VAL A 54 20.67 -10.26 50.02
CA VAL A 54 20.32 -10.81 51.34
C VAL A 54 21.09 -10.10 52.45
N LEU A 55 22.41 -9.90 52.30
CA LEU A 55 23.22 -9.19 53.29
C LEU A 55 22.82 -7.71 53.39
N GLY A 56 22.64 -7.03 52.26
CA GLY A 56 22.19 -5.63 52.22
C GLY A 56 20.80 -5.46 52.84
N GLY A 57 19.87 -6.35 52.52
CA GLY A 57 18.54 -6.39 53.11
C GLY A 57 18.56 -6.66 54.61
N ALA A 58 19.40 -7.60 55.07
CA ALA A 58 19.59 -7.87 56.50
C ALA A 58 20.18 -6.67 57.24
N LEU A 59 21.21 -6.01 56.67
CA LEU A 59 21.80 -4.80 57.24
C LEU A 59 20.79 -3.65 57.28
N ALA A 60 20.02 -3.44 56.20
CA ALA A 60 18.98 -2.43 56.15
C ALA A 60 17.86 -2.72 57.18
N PHE A 61 17.46 -3.98 57.33
CA PHE A 61 16.48 -4.40 58.34
C PHE A 61 17.01 -4.17 59.76
N VAL A 62 18.26 -4.54 60.04
CA VAL A 62 18.91 -4.29 61.33
C VAL A 62 19.00 -2.79 61.61
N ALA A 63 19.39 -1.98 60.62
CA ALA A 63 19.45 -0.53 60.75
C ALA A 63 18.07 0.08 60.99
N LEU A 64 17.05 -0.31 60.21
CA LEU A 64 15.66 0.14 60.38
C LEU A 64 15.11 -0.27 61.74
N ARG A 65 15.34 -1.52 62.17
CA ARG A 65 14.96 -2.00 63.50
C ARG A 65 15.66 -1.19 64.57
N TRP A 66 16.96 -0.94 64.45
CA TRP A 66 17.72 -0.15 65.41
C TRP A 66 17.22 1.29 65.49
N VAL A 67 17.00 1.95 64.35
CA VAL A 67 16.42 3.30 64.26
C VAL A 67 15.03 3.32 64.90
N TRP A 68 14.22 2.30 64.65
CA TRP A 68 12.87 2.18 65.19
C TRP A 68 12.85 1.95 66.70
N THR A 69 13.69 1.06 67.22
CA THR A 69 13.79 0.78 68.66
C THR A 69 14.38 1.97 69.42
N HIS A 70 15.26 2.75 68.78
CA HIS A 70 15.87 3.94 69.37
C HIS A 70 15.18 5.25 68.96
N ARG A 71 13.98 5.20 68.37
CA ARG A 71 13.31 6.39 67.82
C ARG A 71 13.09 7.51 68.84
N GLN A 72 12.85 7.17 70.11
CA GLN A 72 12.70 8.16 71.19
C GLN A 72 14.03 8.84 71.51
N ALA A 73 15.09 8.06 71.74
CA ALA A 73 16.43 8.57 71.97
C ALA A 73 16.96 9.39 70.78
N LEU A 74 16.70 8.95 69.55
CA LEU A 74 17.05 9.70 68.34
C LEU A 74 16.26 11.01 68.22
N ARG A 75 14.97 11.01 68.59
CA ARG A 75 14.15 12.22 68.61
C ARG A 75 14.59 13.19 69.69
N GLU A 76 14.90 12.71 70.89
CA GLU A 76 15.45 13.52 71.99
C GLU A 76 16.83 14.07 71.62
N TRP A 77 17.71 13.24 71.07
CA TRP A 77 19.00 13.68 70.55
C TRP A 77 18.81 14.76 69.50
N PHE A 78 17.96 14.53 68.49
CA PHE A 78 17.75 15.49 67.41
C PHE A 78 17.12 16.79 67.91
N THR A 79 16.14 16.72 68.83
CA THR A 79 15.49 17.92 69.38
C THR A 79 16.40 18.74 70.28
N THR A 80 17.31 18.09 71.02
CA THR A 80 18.29 18.76 71.92
C THR A 80 19.51 19.33 71.19
N ARG A 81 19.76 18.97 69.92
CA ARG A 81 20.85 19.58 69.14
C ARG A 81 20.56 21.04 68.79
N ASP A 82 21.65 21.81 68.66
CA ASP A 82 21.63 23.19 68.20
C ASP A 82 21.13 23.29 66.75
N ARG A 83 20.78 24.50 66.32
CA ARG A 83 20.23 24.76 64.99
C ARG A 83 21.21 24.40 63.86
N GLY A 84 22.53 24.51 64.08
CA GLY A 84 23.55 24.21 63.09
C GLY A 84 23.60 22.73 62.74
N MET A 85 23.61 21.85 63.76
CA MET A 85 23.58 20.40 63.54
C MET A 85 22.29 19.94 62.83
N LYS A 86 21.14 20.50 63.20
CA LYS A 86 19.85 20.22 62.52
C LYS A 86 19.90 20.62 61.05
N ALA A 87 20.47 21.80 60.75
CA ALA A 87 20.66 22.26 59.38
C ALA A 87 21.62 21.33 58.61
N ALA A 88 22.73 20.91 59.21
CA ALA A 88 23.67 19.99 58.59
C ALA A 88 23.03 18.64 58.23
N VAL A 89 22.27 18.03 59.16
CA VAL A 89 21.52 16.79 58.88
C VAL A 89 20.49 17.00 57.78
N GLY A 90 19.76 18.13 57.80
CA GLY A 90 18.82 18.48 56.75
C GLY A 90 19.48 18.59 55.37
N VAL A 91 20.62 19.27 55.28
CA VAL A 91 21.41 19.41 54.04
C VAL A 91 21.88 18.05 53.53
N VAL A 92 22.38 17.17 54.41
CA VAL A 92 22.82 15.83 54.01
C VAL A 92 21.64 15.00 53.47
N LEU A 93 20.49 15.02 54.14
CA LEU A 93 19.30 14.30 53.66
C LEU A 93 18.84 14.84 52.29
N VAL A 94 18.78 16.16 52.13
CA VAL A 94 18.44 16.78 50.84
C VAL A 94 19.45 16.40 49.76
N ALA A 95 20.74 16.38 50.06
CA ALA A 95 21.77 15.98 49.10
C ALA A 95 21.62 14.50 48.71
N VAL A 96 21.36 13.60 49.66
CA VAL A 96 21.17 12.16 49.39
C VAL A 96 19.90 11.92 48.58
N PHE A 97 18.75 12.45 49.00
CA PHE A 97 17.50 12.29 48.27
C PHE A 97 17.53 13.00 46.91
N GLY A 98 18.18 14.15 46.84
CA GLY A 98 18.42 14.88 45.59
C GLY A 98 19.27 14.07 44.62
N LEU A 99 20.35 13.43 45.09
CA LEU A 99 21.17 12.54 44.27
C LEU A 99 20.36 11.33 43.78
N VAL A 100 19.62 10.65 44.66
CA VAL A 100 18.78 9.50 44.29
C VAL A 100 17.72 9.92 43.27
N GLY A 101 17.00 11.01 43.52
CA GLY A 101 15.99 11.53 42.59
C GLY A 101 16.60 11.92 41.24
N PHE A 102 17.72 12.64 41.24
CA PHE A 102 18.42 13.04 40.03
C PHE A 102 18.90 11.84 39.21
N THR A 103 19.52 10.84 39.85
CA THR A 103 19.96 9.61 39.15
C THR A 103 18.78 8.81 38.62
N GLY A 104 17.66 8.74 39.35
CA GLY A 104 16.44 8.08 38.91
C GLY A 104 15.83 8.75 37.68
N VAL A 105 15.65 10.07 37.70
CA VAL A 105 15.11 10.85 36.58
C VAL A 105 16.05 10.78 35.38
N THR A 106 17.35 10.93 35.57
CA THR A 106 18.34 10.86 34.48
C THR A 106 18.37 9.47 33.84
N SER A 107 18.29 8.41 34.65
CA SER A 107 18.24 7.03 34.13
C SER A 107 16.94 6.75 33.40
N TRP A 108 15.81 7.25 33.91
CA TRP A 108 14.51 7.15 33.25
C TRP A 108 14.50 7.87 31.91
N GLU A 109 15.01 9.11 31.87
CA GLU A 109 15.10 9.90 30.65
C GLU A 109 15.98 9.22 29.61
N TYR A 110 17.16 8.75 30.02
CA TYR A 110 18.07 8.00 29.15
C TYR A 110 17.40 6.73 28.59
N MET A 111 16.64 5.99 29.40
CA MET A 111 16.00 4.73 28.98
C MET A 111 14.71 4.89 28.18
N GLN A 112 14.08 6.06 28.20
CA GLN A 112 12.74 6.28 27.63
C GLN A 112 12.68 7.37 26.56
N HIS A 113 13.67 8.26 26.49
CA HIS A 113 13.67 9.43 25.59
C HIS A 113 15.03 9.66 24.91
N ASP A 114 16.02 8.78 25.12
CA ASP A 114 17.33 8.90 24.50
C ASP A 114 17.63 7.66 23.65
N ASN A 115 17.82 7.88 22.34
CA ASN A 115 18.23 6.81 21.41
C ASN A 115 19.55 6.15 21.84
N GLY A 116 20.39 6.88 22.58
CA GLY A 116 21.61 6.42 23.22
C GLY A 116 21.43 5.12 23.99
N PHE A 117 20.29 4.91 24.64
CA PHE A 117 20.01 3.65 25.33
C PHE A 117 19.87 2.49 24.34
N CYS A 118 19.05 2.65 23.29
CA CYS A 118 18.85 1.63 22.27
C CYS A 118 20.14 1.32 21.49
N VAL A 119 20.86 2.35 21.05
CA VAL A 119 22.11 2.18 20.27
C VAL A 119 23.29 1.71 21.12
N SER A 120 23.22 1.84 22.45
CA SER A 120 24.24 1.25 23.34
C SER A 120 24.29 -0.28 23.24
N CYS A 121 23.21 -0.91 22.75
CA CYS A 121 23.21 -2.31 22.41
C CYS A 121 23.88 -2.51 21.05
N HIS A 122 25.00 -3.25 21.00
CA HIS A 122 25.76 -3.53 19.77
C HIS A 122 24.92 -4.09 18.59
N VAL A 123 23.80 -4.75 18.84
CA VAL A 123 22.90 -5.28 17.78
C VAL A 123 22.16 -4.15 17.04
N MET A 124 22.05 -2.97 17.64
CA MET A 124 21.25 -1.86 17.13
C MET A 124 22.02 -0.91 16.21
N GLU A 125 23.34 -1.03 16.07
CA GLU A 125 24.12 -0.11 15.24
C GLU A 125 23.76 -0.20 13.75
N GLY A 126 23.73 -1.41 13.19
CA GLY A 126 23.29 -1.62 11.79
C GLY A 126 21.87 -1.10 11.54
N PRO A 127 20.87 -1.53 12.33
CA PRO A 127 19.52 -0.99 12.31
C PRO A 127 19.42 0.54 12.43
N TRP A 128 20.17 1.14 13.36
CA TRP A 128 20.19 2.58 13.58
C TRP A 128 20.80 3.35 12.40
N ASN A 129 21.86 2.81 11.79
CA ASN A 129 22.46 3.42 10.61
C ASN A 129 21.47 3.41 9.42
N LYS A 130 20.75 2.31 9.22
CA LYS A 130 19.65 2.27 8.23
C LYS A 130 18.56 3.28 8.56
N PHE A 131 18.16 3.36 9.83
CA PHE A 131 17.16 4.31 10.28
C PHE A 131 17.58 5.77 10.02
N SER A 132 18.75 6.16 10.52
CA SER A 132 19.23 7.54 10.45
C SER A 132 19.53 8.01 9.03
N VAL A 133 19.89 7.10 8.11
CA VAL A 133 20.24 7.45 6.72
C VAL A 133 19.07 7.26 5.76
N ASP A 134 18.31 6.17 5.90
CA ASP A 134 17.34 5.71 4.90
C ASP A 134 15.87 5.80 5.34
N ALA A 135 15.58 6.21 6.58
CA ALA A 135 14.19 6.33 7.06
C ALA A 135 13.46 7.58 6.53
N GLY A 136 14.10 8.38 5.69
CA GLY A 136 13.49 9.55 5.05
C GLY A 136 13.00 10.55 6.09
N LYS A 137 11.68 10.76 6.17
CA LYS A 137 11.07 11.69 7.14
C LYS A 137 11.07 11.16 8.58
N HIS A 138 11.35 9.88 8.78
CA HIS A 138 11.45 9.29 10.12
C HIS A 138 12.86 9.44 10.72
N SER A 139 13.86 9.95 9.99
CA SER A 139 15.23 10.13 10.51
C SER A 139 15.32 11.04 11.74
N ASP A 140 14.34 11.93 11.89
CA ASP A 140 14.27 12.90 12.99
C ASP A 140 13.56 12.34 14.23
N LEU A 141 12.97 11.14 14.13
CA LEU A 141 12.30 10.49 15.26
C LEU A 141 13.28 9.80 16.19
N GLN A 142 12.87 9.68 17.44
CA GLN A 142 13.50 8.84 18.43
C GLN A 142 13.03 7.38 18.29
N CYS A 143 13.88 6.43 18.66
CA CYS A 143 13.54 5.02 18.76
C CYS A 143 12.24 4.83 19.57
N HIS A 144 12.08 5.63 20.63
CA HIS A 144 10.94 5.57 21.55
C HIS A 144 9.62 6.13 20.99
N ASP A 145 9.67 6.89 19.90
CA ASP A 145 8.45 7.33 19.21
C ASP A 145 7.71 6.14 18.58
N CYS A 146 8.48 5.13 18.13
CA CYS A 146 7.95 3.88 17.58
C CYS A 146 7.93 2.74 18.62
N HIS A 147 8.98 2.64 19.44
CA HIS A 147 9.19 1.57 20.40
C HIS A 147 8.90 2.02 21.83
N GLN A 148 7.67 1.82 22.27
CA GLN A 148 7.33 2.00 23.68
C GLN A 148 7.22 0.65 24.38
N GLN A 149 7.92 0.56 25.50
CA GLN A 149 7.87 -0.59 26.38
C GLN A 149 7.80 -0.12 27.83
N SER A 150 7.22 -0.95 28.69
CA SER A 150 7.15 -0.61 30.11
C SER A 150 8.55 -0.45 30.71
N MET A 151 8.66 0.37 31.76
CA MET A 151 9.91 0.49 32.53
C MET A 151 10.45 -0.88 32.97
N TYR A 152 9.58 -1.79 33.36
CA TYR A 152 9.98 -3.15 33.74
C TYR A 152 10.64 -3.91 32.58
N ALA A 153 10.09 -3.80 31.36
CA ALA A 153 10.67 -4.42 30.17
C ALA A 153 12.02 -3.80 29.81
N SER A 154 12.16 -2.47 29.82
CA SER A 154 13.44 -1.78 29.60
C SER A 154 14.48 -2.16 30.66
N THR A 155 14.10 -2.19 31.94
CA THR A 155 15.01 -2.59 33.02
C THR A 155 15.40 -4.06 32.89
N ARG A 156 14.46 -4.95 32.52
CA ARG A 156 14.78 -6.35 32.25
C ARG A 156 15.77 -6.50 31.09
N GLN A 157 15.59 -5.75 29.99
CA GLN A 157 16.53 -5.75 28.87
C GLN A 157 17.90 -5.23 29.28
N LEU A 158 17.95 -4.14 30.05
CA LEU A 158 19.21 -3.62 30.58
C LEU A 158 19.90 -4.70 31.44
N VAL A 159 19.17 -5.34 32.35
CA VAL A 159 19.71 -6.43 33.19
C VAL A 159 20.16 -7.61 32.33
N LEU A 160 19.38 -8.00 31.32
CA LEU A 160 19.78 -9.06 30.40
C LEU A 160 21.06 -8.65 29.67
N TRP A 161 21.08 -7.54 28.94
CA TRP A 161 22.27 -7.06 28.23
C TRP A 161 23.52 -6.96 29.12
N VAL A 162 23.36 -6.50 30.36
CA VAL A 162 24.44 -6.33 31.32
C VAL A 162 24.90 -7.65 31.96
N ALA A 163 24.00 -8.58 32.27
CA ALA A 163 24.29 -9.78 33.07
C ALA A 163 24.25 -11.11 32.29
N ASN A 164 23.42 -11.21 31.25
CA ASN A 164 23.24 -12.38 30.40
C ASN A 164 23.65 -12.04 28.95
N ARG A 165 24.58 -12.81 28.41
CA ARG A 165 25.25 -12.50 27.15
C ARG A 165 24.25 -12.13 26.02
N PRO A 166 24.63 -11.26 25.08
CA PRO A 166 23.67 -10.58 24.19
C PRO A 166 22.85 -11.51 23.28
N GLN A 167 23.33 -12.74 23.04
CA GLN A 167 22.62 -13.76 22.26
C GLN A 167 21.32 -14.25 22.91
N ASP A 168 21.08 -13.97 24.19
CA ASP A 168 19.90 -14.41 24.92
C ASP A 168 18.79 -13.34 24.97
N ILE A 169 18.94 -12.23 24.23
CA ILE A 169 17.92 -11.19 24.14
C ILE A 169 16.85 -11.67 23.14
N PRO A 170 15.63 -12.02 23.59
CA PRO A 170 14.56 -12.40 22.67
C PRO A 170 14.15 -11.19 21.82
N GLU A 171 13.41 -11.46 20.75
CA GLU A 171 12.73 -10.42 19.99
C GLU A 171 11.94 -9.53 20.95
N HIS A 172 12.12 -8.21 20.85
CA HIS A 172 11.58 -7.29 21.83
C HIS A 172 11.05 -6.03 21.17
N SER A 173 10.02 -5.48 21.81
CA SER A 173 9.37 -4.23 21.43
C SER A 173 8.86 -4.23 19.98
N PRO A 174 7.99 -5.18 19.57
CA PRO A 174 7.33 -5.07 18.28
C PRO A 174 6.61 -3.72 18.23
N VAL A 175 6.75 -2.99 17.12
CA VAL A 175 6.07 -1.71 16.93
C VAL A 175 4.59 -2.00 16.71
N PRO A 176 3.68 -1.64 17.66
CA PRO A 176 2.27 -1.87 17.44
C PRO A 176 1.75 -0.89 16.39
N ASN A 177 0.81 -1.35 15.55
CA ASN A 177 0.25 -0.54 14.44
C ASN A 177 -0.25 0.84 14.88
N ALA A 178 -0.85 0.90 16.07
CA ALA A 178 -1.35 2.14 16.69
C ALA A 178 -0.28 3.24 16.81
N ARG A 179 1.01 2.92 16.84
CA ARG A 179 2.09 3.93 16.83
C ARG A 179 2.21 4.63 15.49
N CYS A 180 2.03 3.89 14.40
CA CYS A 180 1.96 4.47 13.08
C CYS A 180 0.71 5.36 12.98
N GLU A 181 -0.44 4.85 13.41
CA GLU A 181 -1.73 5.55 13.37
C GLU A 181 -1.73 6.87 14.16
N THR A 182 -1.03 6.93 15.31
CA THR A 182 -0.97 8.19 16.09
C THR A 182 -0.37 9.37 15.32
N CYS A 183 0.45 9.09 14.30
CA CYS A 183 1.06 10.12 13.44
C CYS A 183 0.46 10.13 12.02
N HIS A 184 0.03 8.97 11.50
CA HIS A 184 -0.40 8.79 10.11
C HIS A 184 -1.92 8.69 9.92
N GLU A 185 -2.71 8.52 11.00
CA GLU A 185 -4.18 8.42 10.94
C GLU A 185 -4.88 9.50 11.80
N VAL A 186 -4.33 9.83 12.98
CA VAL A 186 -5.01 10.72 13.93
C VAL A 186 -4.79 12.19 13.58
N ASN A 187 -5.90 12.91 13.41
CA ASN A 187 -6.12 14.33 13.12
C ASN A 187 -5.36 15.35 13.99
N THR A 188 -4.03 15.37 13.94
CA THR A 188 -3.21 16.53 14.34
C THR A 188 -2.60 17.22 13.12
N ALA A 189 -3.48 17.77 12.28
CA ALA A 189 -3.29 19.04 11.57
C ALA A 189 -2.09 19.21 10.60
N SER A 190 -1.84 18.27 9.69
CA SER A 190 -1.38 18.67 8.35
C SER A 190 -2.14 17.92 7.26
N GLU A 191 -2.54 18.66 6.22
CA GLU A 191 -3.20 18.13 5.01
C GLU A 191 -2.41 16.98 4.37
N ASP A 192 -1.10 16.90 4.64
CA ASP A 192 -0.19 15.89 4.11
C ASP A 192 -0.43 14.47 4.65
N TRP A 193 -1.03 14.29 5.84
CA TRP A 193 -1.19 12.96 6.44
C TRP A 193 -2.52 12.28 6.07
N GLU A 194 -3.63 13.03 5.99
CA GLU A 194 -4.89 12.54 5.38
C GLU A 194 -4.65 12.02 3.95
N ARG A 195 -3.68 12.63 3.26
CA ARG A 195 -3.23 12.22 1.93
C ARG A 195 -2.68 10.78 1.87
N ILE A 196 -2.04 10.27 2.93
CA ILE A 196 -1.45 8.91 2.91
C ILE A 196 -2.55 7.85 3.01
N ALA A 197 -3.45 8.01 3.98
CA ALA A 197 -4.60 7.12 4.15
C ALA A 197 -5.51 7.10 2.90
N THR A 198 -5.55 8.20 2.15
CA THR A 198 -6.33 8.32 0.91
C THR A 198 -5.63 7.83 -0.34
N THR A 199 -4.43 7.26 -0.25
CA THR A 199 -3.77 6.65 -1.41
C THR A 199 -4.45 5.34 -1.82
N ALA A 200 -4.47 5.08 -3.13
CA ALA A 200 -5.08 3.90 -3.74
C ALA A 200 -4.62 2.59 -3.10
N GLY A 201 -3.31 2.48 -2.82
CA GLY A 201 -2.69 1.31 -2.22
C GLY A 201 -3.16 1.06 -0.79
N HIS A 202 -3.08 2.07 0.08
CA HIS A 202 -3.51 1.94 1.47
C HIS A 202 -4.99 1.59 1.56
N ARG A 203 -5.87 2.29 0.83
CA ARG A 203 -7.30 2.00 0.85
C ARG A 203 -7.63 0.59 0.36
N THR A 204 -6.98 0.15 -0.72
CA THR A 204 -7.21 -1.19 -1.26
C THR A 204 -6.86 -2.30 -0.27
N HIS A 205 -5.80 -2.13 0.53
CA HIS A 205 -5.30 -3.16 1.43
C HIS A 205 -5.85 -3.05 2.85
N LEU A 206 -5.92 -1.84 3.41
CA LEU A 206 -6.32 -1.60 4.81
C LEU A 206 -7.83 -1.48 4.99
N GLU A 207 -8.60 -1.03 3.97
CA GLU A 207 -10.07 -1.00 4.04
C GLU A 207 -10.72 -2.30 3.53
N SER A 208 -9.92 -3.33 3.28
CA SER A 208 -10.43 -4.60 2.76
C SER A 208 -11.06 -5.43 3.87
N ASP A 209 -12.25 -5.95 3.60
CA ASP A 209 -12.96 -6.93 4.42
C ASP A 209 -12.54 -8.39 4.12
N SER A 210 -11.61 -8.58 3.19
CA SER A 210 -11.07 -9.89 2.86
C SER A 210 -10.35 -10.51 4.05
N THR A 211 -10.64 -11.78 4.34
CA THR A 211 -9.92 -12.54 5.37
C THR A 211 -8.42 -12.63 5.13
N ALA A 212 -7.97 -12.47 3.88
CA ALA A 212 -6.55 -12.45 3.53
C ALA A 212 -5.85 -11.14 3.91
N LEU A 213 -6.60 -10.06 4.13
CA LEU A 213 -6.07 -8.72 4.41
C LEU A 213 -6.40 -8.21 5.82
N LYS A 214 -7.25 -8.92 6.57
CA LYS A 214 -7.73 -8.52 7.90
C LYS A 214 -6.63 -8.23 8.94
N ASP A 215 -5.46 -8.82 8.77
CA ASP A 215 -4.32 -8.71 9.69
C ASP A 215 -3.18 -7.84 9.11
N VAL A 216 -3.40 -7.18 7.96
CA VAL A 216 -2.39 -6.31 7.34
C VAL A 216 -2.25 -5.03 8.15
N GLN A 217 -1.02 -4.72 8.54
CA GLN A 217 -0.63 -3.56 9.33
C GLN A 217 0.38 -2.70 8.55
N CYS A 218 0.63 -1.48 9.00
CA CYS A 218 1.64 -0.58 8.41
C CYS A 218 3.01 -1.28 8.32
N VAL A 219 3.41 -1.96 9.40
CA VAL A 219 4.70 -2.67 9.50
C VAL A 219 4.74 -3.95 8.66
N THR A 220 3.59 -4.52 8.27
CA THR A 220 3.52 -5.64 7.32
C THR A 220 4.14 -5.27 5.97
N CYS A 221 4.07 -3.99 5.60
CA CYS A 221 4.62 -3.49 4.35
C CYS A 221 5.88 -2.62 4.53
N HIS A 222 5.86 -1.74 5.53
CA HIS A 222 6.95 -0.77 5.79
C HIS A 222 7.99 -1.27 6.79
N GLY A 223 7.84 -2.49 7.33
CA GLY A 223 8.78 -3.11 8.27
C GLY A 223 9.53 -4.31 7.70
N ALA A 224 9.46 -4.54 6.38
CA ALA A 224 10.08 -5.70 5.72
C ALA A 224 11.60 -5.77 5.92
N GLU A 225 12.24 -4.62 6.08
CA GLU A 225 13.60 -4.53 6.58
C GLU A 225 13.62 -3.80 7.93
N VAL A 226 14.41 -4.33 8.86
CA VAL A 226 14.60 -3.75 10.20
C VAL A 226 15.08 -2.30 10.07
N HIS A 227 14.17 -1.37 10.39
CA HIS A 227 14.34 0.09 10.33
C HIS A 227 14.67 0.67 8.94
N ALA A 228 14.16 0.06 7.87
CA ALA A 228 14.07 0.69 6.56
C ALA A 228 12.61 0.70 6.09
N PHE A 229 12.06 1.91 5.91
CA PHE A 229 10.62 2.12 5.67
C PHE A 229 10.23 2.20 4.19
N LEU A 230 11.15 1.83 3.30
CA LEU A 230 10.92 1.79 1.87
C LEU A 230 10.29 0.43 1.52
N PRO A 231 9.06 0.39 0.97
CA PRO A 231 8.50 -0.87 0.51
C PRO A 231 9.33 -1.38 -0.67
N ALA A 232 10.09 -2.45 -0.43
CA ALA A 232 10.78 -3.17 -1.47
C ALA A 232 9.79 -3.99 -2.30
N SER A 233 10.15 -4.36 -3.53
CA SER A 233 9.35 -5.33 -4.32
C SER A 233 9.16 -6.67 -3.61
N GLN A 234 10.10 -7.01 -2.73
CA GLN A 234 10.07 -8.20 -1.88
C GLN A 234 8.87 -8.16 -0.92
N THR A 235 8.44 -6.97 -0.48
CA THR A 235 7.28 -6.78 0.39
C THR A 235 6.00 -7.22 -0.31
N CYS A 236 5.80 -6.82 -1.58
CA CYS A 236 4.60 -7.19 -2.32
C CYS A 236 4.51 -8.72 -2.51
N GLY A 237 5.65 -9.34 -2.84
CA GLY A 237 5.78 -10.78 -3.06
C GLY A 237 5.99 -11.62 -1.78
N GLN A 238 5.83 -11.05 -0.59
CA GLN A 238 6.05 -11.77 0.66
C GLN A 238 5.02 -12.89 0.88
N SER A 239 5.35 -13.82 1.79
CA SER A 239 4.46 -14.96 2.01
C SER A 239 3.09 -14.53 2.51
N GLY A 240 2.04 -15.09 1.92
CA GLY A 240 0.64 -14.75 2.18
C GLY A 240 0.08 -13.59 1.34
N CYS A 241 0.92 -12.91 0.55
CA CYS A 241 0.50 -11.77 -0.29
C CYS A 241 0.55 -12.13 -1.79
N HIS A 242 1.47 -11.55 -2.56
CA HIS A 242 1.58 -11.77 -4.01
C HIS A 242 2.70 -12.72 -4.42
N GLU A 243 2.85 -13.85 -3.71
CA GLU A 243 3.97 -14.81 -3.86
C GLU A 243 4.20 -15.32 -5.30
N ASN A 244 3.12 -15.39 -6.09
CA ASN A 244 3.15 -15.97 -7.44
C ASN A 244 3.05 -14.92 -8.56
N LEU A 245 3.12 -13.62 -8.23
CA LEU A 245 3.10 -12.56 -9.23
C LEU A 245 4.51 -12.30 -9.77
N LYS A 246 4.72 -12.69 -11.02
CA LYS A 246 5.89 -12.33 -11.83
C LYS A 246 5.43 -11.62 -13.09
N ILE A 247 6.32 -10.86 -13.73
CA ILE A 247 6.06 -10.35 -15.08
C ILE A 247 6.43 -11.46 -16.06
N THR A 248 5.51 -11.84 -16.95
CA THR A 248 5.70 -12.88 -17.98
C THR A 248 5.69 -12.32 -19.39
N LEU A 249 5.33 -11.05 -19.56
CA LEU A 249 5.10 -10.45 -20.87
C LEU A 249 6.40 -10.15 -21.62
N GLY A 250 6.69 -10.96 -22.64
CA GLY A 250 7.78 -10.77 -23.59
C GLY A 250 9.12 -10.49 -22.91
N LYS A 251 9.84 -9.47 -23.39
CA LYS A 251 11.15 -9.09 -22.83
C LYS A 251 11.08 -8.49 -21.42
N MET A 252 9.90 -8.06 -20.96
CA MET A 252 9.76 -7.57 -19.58
C MET A 252 9.93 -8.71 -18.57
N ALA A 253 9.67 -9.96 -18.97
CA ALA A 253 9.85 -11.13 -18.12
C ALA A 253 11.32 -11.38 -17.74
N GLU A 254 12.26 -10.89 -18.55
CA GLU A 254 13.71 -11.03 -18.32
C GLU A 254 14.26 -9.96 -17.36
N GLN A 255 13.46 -8.95 -17.03
CA GLN A 255 13.91 -7.81 -16.23
C GLN A 255 13.61 -8.07 -14.75
N THR A 256 14.65 -8.41 -13.99
CA THR A 256 14.56 -8.80 -12.58
C THR A 256 14.53 -7.62 -11.60
N THR A 257 14.79 -6.41 -12.07
CA THR A 257 14.91 -5.21 -11.23
C THR A 257 13.62 -4.40 -11.11
N TRP A 258 12.53 -4.83 -11.74
CA TRP A 258 11.29 -4.05 -11.67
C TRP A 258 10.62 -4.18 -10.31
N HIS A 259 10.31 -3.03 -9.75
CA HIS A 259 9.48 -2.94 -8.58
C HIS A 259 8.00 -2.80 -8.99
N CYS A 260 7.10 -3.47 -8.28
CA CYS A 260 5.66 -3.49 -8.58
C CYS A 260 5.09 -2.07 -8.69
N ASN A 261 5.61 -1.14 -7.88
CA ASN A 261 5.23 0.28 -7.87
C ASN A 261 5.63 1.06 -9.14
N THR A 262 6.44 0.48 -10.02
CA THR A 262 6.73 1.09 -11.33
C THR A 262 5.48 1.08 -12.22
N CYS A 263 4.69 0.00 -12.13
CA CYS A 263 3.46 -0.15 -12.88
C CYS A 263 2.23 0.25 -12.05
N HIS A 264 2.21 -0.13 -10.77
CA HIS A 264 1.10 0.13 -9.88
C HIS A 264 1.33 1.41 -9.07
N GLN A 265 0.53 2.45 -9.33
CA GLN A 265 0.63 3.72 -8.62
C GLN A 265 0.06 3.62 -7.20
N PHE A 266 0.78 2.93 -6.31
CA PHE A 266 0.35 2.67 -4.93
C PHE A 266 0.02 3.96 -4.16
N THR A 267 0.80 5.02 -4.41
CA THR A 267 0.66 6.32 -3.77
C THR A 267 -0.23 7.30 -4.53
N ALA A 268 -0.94 6.86 -5.57
CA ALA A 268 -1.91 7.72 -6.25
C ALA A 268 -3.03 8.08 -5.28
N GLU A 269 -3.31 9.36 -5.12
CA GLU A 269 -4.45 9.84 -4.35
C GLU A 269 -5.75 9.39 -5.00
N VAL A 270 -6.72 9.01 -4.16
CA VAL A 270 -8.09 8.82 -4.59
C VAL A 270 -9.02 9.74 -3.82
N PRO A 271 -10.15 10.18 -4.40
CA PRO A 271 -11.11 11.01 -3.68
C PRO A 271 -11.52 10.35 -2.35
N LEU A 272 -11.72 11.17 -1.30
CA LEU A 272 -12.17 10.69 0.02
C LEU A 272 -13.43 9.81 -0.07
N LEU A 273 -14.33 10.13 -0.99
CA LEU A 273 -15.58 9.40 -1.23
C LEU A 273 -15.43 8.20 -2.19
N ALA A 274 -14.24 7.93 -2.73
CA ALA A 274 -14.02 6.75 -3.56
C ALA A 274 -14.31 5.49 -2.73
N THR A 275 -14.78 4.42 -3.36
CA THR A 275 -14.90 3.12 -2.69
C THR A 275 -13.56 2.39 -2.77
N ARG A 276 -13.40 1.30 -1.99
CA ARG A 276 -12.24 0.40 -2.11
C ARG A 276 -12.04 -0.09 -3.55
N ASP A 277 -13.12 -0.45 -4.23
CA ASP A 277 -13.06 -0.94 -5.62
C ASP A 277 -12.59 0.15 -6.59
N SER A 278 -13.03 1.39 -6.40
CA SER A 278 -12.52 2.53 -7.17
C SER A 278 -11.03 2.76 -6.90
N ALA A 279 -10.59 2.63 -5.65
CA ALA A 279 -9.19 2.71 -5.28
C ALA A 279 -8.34 1.60 -5.94
N ALA A 280 -8.85 0.36 -5.95
CA ALA A 280 -8.21 -0.76 -6.63
C ALA A 280 -8.13 -0.54 -8.14
N GLY A 281 -9.12 0.14 -8.74
CA GLY A 281 -9.09 0.56 -10.14
C GLY A 281 -7.91 1.48 -10.45
N THR A 282 -7.58 2.42 -9.55
CA THR A 282 -6.44 3.35 -9.68
C THR A 282 -5.09 2.64 -9.64
N LEU A 283 -5.00 1.46 -9.00
CA LEU A 283 -3.77 0.67 -8.99
C LEU A 283 -3.49 0.01 -10.35
N ARG A 284 -4.47 -0.08 -11.26
CA ARG A 284 -4.25 -0.66 -12.58
C ARG A 284 -3.42 0.30 -13.44
N PRO A 285 -2.31 -0.17 -14.05
CA PRO A 285 -1.45 0.69 -14.85
C PRO A 285 -2.21 1.33 -16.02
N GLY A 286 -2.09 2.64 -16.16
CA GLY A 286 -2.61 3.40 -17.28
C GLY A 286 -1.54 3.66 -18.34
N VAL A 287 -1.89 4.47 -19.35
CA VAL A 287 -0.99 4.81 -20.45
C VAL A 287 0.31 5.44 -19.96
N LYS A 288 0.27 6.26 -18.90
CA LYS A 288 1.45 6.94 -18.37
C LYS A 288 2.46 5.93 -17.83
N GLU A 289 2.01 4.96 -17.06
CA GLU A 289 2.86 3.90 -16.48
C GLU A 289 3.35 2.94 -17.56
N CYS A 290 2.51 2.59 -18.54
CA CYS A 290 2.95 1.72 -19.63
C CYS A 290 3.95 2.41 -20.55
N THR A 291 3.79 3.71 -20.82
CA THR A 291 4.68 4.48 -21.71
C THR A 291 5.88 5.11 -21.01
N SER A 292 5.99 5.00 -19.68
CA SER A 292 7.18 5.49 -18.96
C SER A 292 8.43 4.68 -19.31
N CYS A 293 8.27 3.45 -19.81
CA CYS A 293 9.36 2.66 -20.36
C CYS A 293 9.65 3.07 -21.82
N HIS A 294 10.92 3.37 -22.12
CA HIS A 294 11.34 3.87 -23.43
C HIS A 294 10.92 2.97 -24.61
N GLN A 295 11.00 1.64 -24.44
CA GLN A 295 10.60 0.70 -25.48
C GLN A 295 9.09 0.78 -25.79
N MET A 296 8.25 1.03 -24.79
CA MET A 296 6.81 1.12 -25.01
C MET A 296 6.43 2.43 -25.69
N LYS A 297 7.10 3.54 -25.33
CA LYS A 297 6.92 4.83 -26.00
C LYS A 297 7.25 4.76 -27.49
N GLU A 298 8.29 4.04 -27.87
CA GLU A 298 8.64 3.81 -29.28
C GLU A 298 7.58 2.97 -30.00
N ARG A 299 7.12 1.88 -29.36
CA ARG A 299 6.13 0.96 -29.94
C ARG A 299 4.73 1.56 -30.06
N LEU A 300 4.40 2.52 -29.21
CA LEU A 300 3.10 3.20 -29.16
C LEU A 300 3.18 4.65 -29.67
N GLY A 301 4.19 5.00 -30.46
CA GLY A 301 4.40 6.39 -30.91
C GLY A 301 3.21 7.01 -31.66
N GLU A 302 2.36 6.18 -32.27
CA GLU A 302 1.13 6.58 -32.96
C GLU A 302 -0.15 6.33 -32.16
N PHE A 303 -0.04 5.78 -30.93
CA PHE A 303 -1.21 5.51 -30.10
C PHE A 303 -1.83 6.81 -29.59
N ASP A 304 -3.07 7.06 -30.00
CA ASP A 304 -3.86 8.19 -29.55
C ASP A 304 -4.87 7.74 -28.49
N VAL A 305 -4.56 8.05 -27.22
CA VAL A 305 -5.42 7.75 -26.06
C VAL A 305 -6.83 8.33 -26.24
N SER A 306 -6.97 9.45 -26.95
CA SER A 306 -8.29 10.07 -27.17
C SER A 306 -9.19 9.24 -28.10
N ARG A 307 -8.59 8.34 -28.89
CA ARG A 307 -9.30 7.40 -29.77
C ARG A 307 -9.55 6.04 -29.13
N ASP A 308 -8.94 5.76 -27.98
CA ASP A 308 -9.17 4.54 -27.21
C ASP A 308 -10.44 4.66 -26.36
N PRO A 309 -11.50 3.86 -26.62
CA PRO A 309 -12.72 3.89 -25.84
C PRO A 309 -12.52 3.41 -24.40
N HIS A 310 -11.37 2.79 -24.08
CA HIS A 310 -11.00 2.38 -22.73
C HIS A 310 -10.19 3.45 -21.96
N GLY A 311 -9.98 4.63 -22.55
CA GLY A 311 -9.33 5.75 -21.88
C GLY A 311 -7.84 5.56 -21.59
N GLY A 312 -7.16 4.67 -22.31
CA GLY A 312 -5.74 4.38 -22.11
C GLY A 312 -5.45 3.51 -20.90
N THR A 313 -6.44 2.79 -20.34
CA THR A 313 -6.21 1.81 -19.27
C THR A 313 -5.70 0.51 -19.87
N CYS A 314 -4.40 0.47 -20.19
CA CYS A 314 -3.73 -0.68 -20.83
C CYS A 314 -3.99 -2.00 -20.09
N GLY A 315 -4.06 -1.95 -18.75
CA GLY A 315 -4.37 -3.09 -17.88
C GLY A 315 -5.73 -3.76 -18.12
N THR A 316 -6.64 -3.12 -18.87
CA THR A 316 -7.93 -3.70 -19.28
C THR A 316 -7.76 -4.82 -20.28
N CYS A 317 -6.80 -4.69 -21.20
CA CYS A 317 -6.57 -5.65 -22.27
C CYS A 317 -5.30 -6.47 -22.00
N HIS A 318 -4.27 -5.82 -21.47
CA HIS A 318 -2.99 -6.42 -21.19
C HIS A 318 -2.87 -6.79 -19.71
N ASN A 319 -2.45 -8.01 -19.44
CA ASN A 319 -2.08 -8.45 -18.11
C ASN A 319 -0.64 -8.97 -18.13
N PRO A 320 0.34 -8.17 -17.70
CA PRO A 320 1.75 -8.54 -17.80
C PRO A 320 2.13 -9.70 -16.88
N HIS A 321 1.24 -10.15 -16.00
CA HIS A 321 1.47 -11.26 -15.07
C HIS A 321 0.99 -12.61 -15.58
N THR A 322 0.13 -12.62 -16.60
CA THR A 322 -0.46 -13.85 -17.13
C THR A 322 -0.27 -14.01 -18.63
N GLN A 323 -0.04 -12.91 -19.33
CA GLN A 323 0.23 -12.93 -20.76
C GLN A 323 1.73 -13.09 -21.02
N GLU A 324 2.09 -14.03 -21.88
CA GLU A 324 3.48 -14.22 -22.32
C GLU A 324 3.78 -13.37 -23.56
N THR A 325 2.75 -13.14 -24.39
CA THR A 325 2.87 -12.36 -25.63
C THR A 325 1.83 -11.24 -25.69
N PRO A 326 2.14 -10.10 -26.36
CA PRO A 326 1.14 -9.04 -26.56
C PRO A 326 -0.11 -9.49 -27.31
N GLN A 327 0.01 -10.49 -28.18
CA GLN A 327 -1.10 -11.02 -28.98
C GLN A 327 -2.16 -11.73 -28.12
N GLU A 328 -1.79 -12.25 -26.94
CA GLU A 328 -2.74 -12.88 -26.01
C GLU A 328 -3.78 -11.89 -25.49
N ALA A 329 -3.49 -10.59 -25.48
CA ALA A 329 -4.48 -9.56 -25.18
C ALA A 329 -5.66 -9.53 -26.17
N GLY A 330 -5.52 -10.09 -27.38
CA GLY A 330 -6.65 -10.25 -28.28
C GLY A 330 -7.76 -11.16 -27.73
N LYS A 331 -7.42 -12.09 -26.83
CA LYS A 331 -8.39 -13.01 -26.19
C LYS A 331 -9.20 -12.32 -25.09
N THR A 332 -8.63 -11.30 -24.45
CA THR A 332 -9.29 -10.61 -23.33
C THR A 332 -10.47 -9.76 -23.78
N CYS A 333 -10.55 -9.37 -25.06
CA CYS A 333 -11.68 -8.64 -25.62
C CYS A 333 -13.02 -9.32 -25.30
N THR A 334 -13.09 -10.64 -25.47
CA THR A 334 -14.30 -11.43 -25.19
C THR A 334 -14.29 -12.03 -23.80
N GLU A 335 -13.14 -12.50 -23.31
CA GLU A 335 -13.03 -13.19 -22.02
C GLU A 335 -13.23 -12.27 -20.81
N ALA A 336 -12.91 -10.98 -20.94
CA ALA A 336 -13.16 -9.99 -19.89
C ALA A 336 -14.65 -9.58 -19.77
N GLY A 337 -15.54 -10.14 -20.61
CA GLY A 337 -16.97 -9.85 -20.60
C GLY A 337 -17.37 -8.52 -21.24
N CYS A 338 -16.43 -7.61 -21.50
CA CYS A 338 -16.70 -6.29 -22.07
C CYS A 338 -17.26 -6.33 -23.50
N HIS A 339 -16.79 -7.28 -24.32
CA HIS A 339 -17.31 -7.53 -25.67
C HIS A 339 -17.94 -8.92 -25.80
N ALA A 340 -18.56 -9.46 -24.74
CA ALA A 340 -19.20 -10.77 -24.78
C ALA A 340 -20.26 -10.89 -25.90
N ASP A 341 -20.98 -9.81 -26.16
CA ASP A 341 -22.07 -9.75 -27.16
C ASP A 341 -21.61 -9.27 -28.54
N TRP A 342 -20.33 -9.38 -28.88
CA TRP A 342 -19.80 -8.91 -30.17
C TRP A 342 -20.60 -9.44 -31.37
N ARG A 343 -21.18 -10.64 -31.27
CA ARG A 343 -22.02 -11.27 -32.31
C ARG A 343 -23.30 -10.50 -32.64
N SER A 344 -23.78 -9.68 -31.71
CA SER A 344 -25.00 -8.85 -31.88
C SER A 344 -24.74 -7.57 -32.67
N THR A 345 -23.47 -7.16 -32.82
CA THR A 345 -23.09 -5.97 -33.58
C THR A 345 -23.36 -6.20 -35.07
N PRO A 346 -24.07 -5.31 -35.79
CA PRO A 346 -24.46 -5.50 -37.19
C PRO A 346 -23.31 -5.91 -38.12
N PHE A 347 -22.11 -5.33 -37.95
CA PHE A 347 -20.91 -5.68 -38.73
C PHE A 347 -20.46 -7.13 -38.56
N HIS A 348 -20.78 -7.78 -37.43
CA HIS A 348 -20.39 -9.16 -37.13
C HIS A 348 -21.47 -10.19 -37.49
N THR A 349 -22.64 -9.78 -37.99
CA THR A 349 -23.79 -10.69 -38.19
C THR A 349 -23.68 -11.60 -39.43
N GLY A 350 -22.87 -11.22 -40.43
CA GLY A 350 -22.68 -12.02 -41.64
C GLY A 350 -21.98 -13.35 -41.37
N THR A 351 -22.36 -14.44 -42.05
CA THR A 351 -21.78 -15.78 -41.84
C THR A 351 -20.25 -15.80 -41.96
N ALA A 352 -19.70 -15.07 -42.93
CA ALA A 352 -18.25 -14.97 -43.10
C ALA A 352 -17.57 -14.21 -41.94
N HIS A 353 -18.15 -13.10 -41.48
CA HIS A 353 -17.63 -12.34 -40.34
C HIS A 353 -17.78 -13.10 -39.02
N ARG A 354 -18.87 -13.86 -38.81
CA ARG A 354 -19.02 -14.74 -37.64
C ARG A 354 -17.97 -15.83 -37.57
N ALA A 355 -17.57 -16.38 -38.72
CA ALA A 355 -16.56 -17.43 -38.79
C ALA A 355 -15.17 -16.97 -38.35
N VAL A 356 -14.87 -15.67 -38.46
CA VAL A 356 -13.59 -15.07 -38.06
C VAL A 356 -13.72 -14.12 -36.86
N GLY A 357 -14.94 -13.85 -36.38
CA GLY A 357 -15.20 -12.77 -35.42
C GLY A 357 -14.72 -13.03 -33.99
N GLU A 358 -14.33 -14.27 -33.67
CA GLU A 358 -13.58 -14.59 -32.44
C GLU A 358 -12.10 -14.20 -32.54
N GLN A 359 -11.59 -14.03 -33.76
CA GLN A 359 -10.23 -13.56 -34.05
C GLN A 359 -10.26 -12.05 -34.23
N CYS A 360 -10.55 -11.32 -33.15
CA CYS A 360 -10.78 -9.87 -33.17
C CYS A 360 -9.67 -9.10 -33.94
N LEU A 361 -8.41 -9.54 -33.76
CA LEU A 361 -7.23 -8.94 -34.38
C LEU A 361 -7.07 -9.21 -35.89
N THR A 362 -7.92 -10.05 -36.49
CA THR A 362 -7.97 -10.22 -37.95
C THR A 362 -8.51 -8.97 -38.63
N CYS A 363 -9.40 -8.23 -37.97
CA CYS A 363 -10.03 -7.03 -38.52
C CYS A 363 -9.63 -5.76 -37.75
N HIS A 364 -9.48 -5.85 -36.44
CA HIS A 364 -9.03 -4.73 -35.61
C HIS A 364 -7.51 -4.67 -35.57
N GLN A 365 -6.94 -3.51 -35.89
CA GLN A 365 -5.52 -3.29 -35.63
C GLN A 365 -5.30 -3.20 -34.12
N ALA A 366 -4.17 -3.71 -33.64
CA ALA A 366 -3.79 -3.56 -32.23
C ALA A 366 -3.80 -2.07 -31.84
N HIS A 367 -4.41 -1.76 -30.70
CA HIS A 367 -4.62 -0.39 -30.20
C HIS A 367 -5.49 0.53 -31.09
N ALA A 368 -6.08 0.00 -32.17
CA ALA A 368 -7.18 0.64 -32.89
C ALA A 368 -8.49 -0.06 -32.52
N ALA A 369 -9.14 0.43 -31.48
CA ALA A 369 -10.38 -0.17 -30.97
C ALA A 369 -11.57 -0.07 -31.94
N LYS A 370 -11.42 0.65 -33.06
CA LYS A 370 -12.44 0.81 -34.09
C LYS A 370 -11.87 0.44 -35.45
N VAL A 371 -12.61 -0.35 -36.21
CA VAL A 371 -12.39 -0.50 -37.65
C VAL A 371 -12.97 0.71 -38.35
N ASP A 372 -12.21 1.31 -39.27
CA ASP A 372 -12.75 2.34 -40.14
C ASP A 372 -13.66 1.69 -41.19
N ALA A 373 -14.96 1.76 -40.96
CA ALA A 373 -15.98 1.19 -41.84
C ALA A 373 -16.12 1.96 -43.17
N SER A 374 -15.44 3.09 -43.35
CA SER A 374 -15.49 3.84 -44.61
C SER A 374 -14.61 3.24 -45.71
N ASP A 375 -13.71 2.30 -45.36
CA ASP A 375 -12.77 1.68 -46.29
C ASP A 375 -12.93 0.15 -46.38
N CYS A 376 -14.15 -0.31 -46.66
CA CYS A 376 -14.45 -1.74 -46.82
C CYS A 376 -13.63 -2.40 -47.94
N VAL A 377 -13.30 -1.63 -48.99
CA VAL A 377 -12.56 -2.14 -50.16
C VAL A 377 -11.11 -2.39 -49.79
N ALA A 378 -10.39 -1.41 -49.23
CA ALA A 378 -9.00 -1.65 -48.84
C ALA A 378 -8.91 -2.70 -47.72
N CYS A 379 -9.89 -2.76 -46.81
CA CYS A 379 -9.97 -3.82 -45.80
C CYS A 379 -10.06 -5.21 -46.45
N HIS A 380 -10.98 -5.41 -47.39
CA HIS A 380 -11.13 -6.69 -48.10
C HIS A 380 -9.90 -7.02 -48.97
N GLU A 381 -9.27 -6.01 -49.58
CA GLU A 381 -8.02 -6.17 -50.33
C GLU A 381 -6.85 -6.58 -49.43
N ALA A 382 -6.71 -5.96 -48.25
CA ALA A 382 -5.69 -6.30 -47.27
C ALA A 382 -5.85 -7.73 -46.73
N VAL A 383 -7.09 -8.14 -46.43
CA VAL A 383 -7.39 -9.52 -46.01
C VAL A 383 -7.04 -10.53 -47.11
N ARG A 384 -7.28 -10.20 -48.39
CA ARG A 384 -6.89 -11.04 -49.53
C ARG A 384 -5.39 -11.08 -49.77
N ALA A 385 -4.68 -9.99 -49.49
CA ALA A 385 -3.24 -9.86 -49.68
C ALA A 385 -2.44 -10.57 -48.58
N GLY A 386 -3.05 -10.82 -47.42
CA GLY A 386 -2.49 -11.69 -46.39
C GLY A 386 -2.29 -13.13 -46.87
N ASP A 387 -1.48 -13.90 -46.14
CA ASP A 387 -1.18 -15.32 -46.37
C ASP A 387 -2.34 -16.28 -46.02
N GLY A 388 -3.51 -15.74 -45.70
CA GLY A 388 -4.70 -16.48 -45.30
C GLY A 388 -5.51 -17.10 -46.44
N THR A 389 -6.33 -18.10 -46.11
CA THR A 389 -7.28 -18.73 -47.04
C THR A 389 -8.54 -17.89 -47.29
N LEU A 390 -8.67 -16.75 -46.62
CA LEU A 390 -9.84 -15.88 -46.69
C LEU A 390 -9.87 -15.11 -48.02
N ARG A 391 -10.96 -15.27 -48.77
CA ARG A 391 -11.19 -14.56 -50.03
C ARG A 391 -12.49 -13.75 -49.96
N PRO A 392 -12.51 -12.64 -49.18
CA PRO A 392 -13.70 -11.80 -49.08
C PRO A 392 -14.09 -11.27 -50.47
N PRO A 393 -15.39 -11.10 -50.80
CA PRO A 393 -15.81 -10.72 -52.15
C PRO A 393 -15.31 -9.32 -52.54
N LEU A 394 -14.84 -9.19 -53.79
CA LEU A 394 -14.49 -7.93 -54.47
C LEU A 394 -14.95 -8.03 -55.95
N PRO A 395 -15.40 -6.92 -56.56
CA PRO A 395 -15.54 -5.58 -55.95
C PRO A 395 -16.70 -5.53 -54.95
N PHE A 396 -16.53 -4.75 -53.87
CA PHE A 396 -17.57 -4.54 -52.86
C PHE A 396 -18.36 -3.28 -53.22
N ASP A 397 -19.66 -3.40 -53.44
CA ASP A 397 -20.54 -2.23 -53.61
C ASP A 397 -20.84 -1.62 -52.23
N THR A 398 -19.92 -0.77 -51.75
CA THR A 398 -20.03 -0.03 -50.48
C THR A 398 -21.34 0.75 -50.40
N THR A 399 -21.83 1.25 -51.53
CA THR A 399 -23.08 2.02 -51.61
C THR A 399 -24.30 1.14 -51.34
N ARG A 400 -24.29 -0.11 -51.84
CA ARG A 400 -25.34 -1.09 -51.55
C ARG A 400 -25.30 -1.53 -50.09
N ALA A 401 -24.12 -1.84 -49.55
CA ALA A 401 -23.99 -2.26 -48.15
C ALA A 401 -24.43 -1.17 -47.17
N LEU A 402 -24.03 0.10 -47.41
CA LEU A 402 -24.46 1.23 -46.58
C LEU A 402 -25.95 1.53 -46.73
N ARG A 403 -26.55 1.34 -47.92
CA ARG A 403 -28.00 1.41 -48.12
C ARG A 403 -28.73 0.32 -47.35
N ASP A 404 -28.23 -0.91 -47.36
CA ASP A 404 -28.86 -2.03 -46.64
C ASP A 404 -28.82 -1.81 -45.11
N VAL A 405 -27.73 -1.23 -44.58
CA VAL A 405 -27.64 -0.83 -43.16
C VAL A 405 -28.56 0.34 -42.83
N ALA A 406 -28.64 1.37 -43.70
CA ALA A 406 -29.52 2.52 -43.51
C ALA A 406 -31.01 2.18 -43.69
N SER A 407 -31.32 1.11 -44.44
CA SER A 407 -32.68 0.63 -44.70
C SER A 407 -33.11 -0.48 -43.75
N ALA A 408 -32.18 -1.05 -42.97
CA ALA A 408 -32.52 -1.98 -41.92
C ALA A 408 -33.40 -1.25 -40.89
N PRO A 409 -34.59 -1.78 -40.55
CA PRO A 409 -35.44 -1.16 -39.56
C PRO A 409 -34.64 -1.03 -38.27
N SER A 410 -34.48 0.20 -37.79
CA SER A 410 -33.80 0.47 -36.51
C SER A 410 -34.43 -0.44 -35.47
N VAL A 411 -33.69 -1.46 -35.04
CA VAL A 411 -34.13 -2.36 -33.97
C VAL A 411 -34.24 -1.44 -32.76
N ARG A 412 -35.46 -1.00 -32.46
CA ARG A 412 -35.74 -0.30 -31.21
C ARG A 412 -35.31 -1.28 -30.14
N HIS A 413 -34.21 -0.98 -29.46
CA HIS A 413 -33.92 -1.63 -28.20
C HIS A 413 -35.16 -1.41 -27.35
N ALA A 414 -35.90 -2.51 -27.11
CA ALA A 414 -37.00 -2.47 -26.16
C ALA A 414 -36.39 -1.93 -24.86
N PRO A 415 -37.05 -0.98 -24.18
CA PRO A 415 -36.58 -0.55 -22.87
C PRO A 415 -36.41 -1.81 -22.03
N VAL A 416 -35.22 -1.97 -21.46
CA VAL A 416 -34.95 -2.99 -20.46
C VAL A 416 -35.92 -2.72 -19.32
N VAL A 417 -37.03 -3.44 -19.31
CA VAL A 417 -37.93 -3.49 -18.17
C VAL A 417 -37.14 -4.17 -17.08
N ALA A 418 -36.81 -3.44 -16.02
CA ALA A 418 -36.28 -3.99 -14.80
C ALA A 418 -37.28 -5.06 -14.29
N GLY A 419 -36.95 -6.33 -14.50
CA GLY A 419 -37.68 -7.45 -13.93
C GLY A 419 -37.46 -7.50 -12.41
N PRO A 420 -38.43 -7.98 -11.63
CA PRO A 420 -38.29 -8.12 -10.20
C PRO A 420 -37.23 -9.18 -9.87
N GLY A 421 -36.46 -8.92 -8.81
CA GLY A 421 -35.30 -9.70 -8.41
C GLY A 421 -35.55 -11.21 -8.31
N LEU A 422 -34.67 -11.97 -8.94
CA LEU A 422 -34.49 -13.39 -8.68
C LEU A 422 -33.42 -13.55 -7.60
N SER A 423 -33.86 -13.54 -6.35
CA SER A 423 -33.14 -14.15 -5.24
C SER A 423 -33.30 -15.67 -5.37
N GLY A 424 -32.25 -16.35 -5.87
CA GLY A 424 -32.21 -17.80 -5.99
C GLY A 424 -30.90 -18.34 -5.43
N HIS A 425 -30.79 -18.41 -4.10
CA HIS A 425 -29.77 -19.23 -3.44
C HIS A 425 -30.19 -20.71 -3.47
N PRO A 426 -29.26 -21.66 -3.65
CA PRO A 426 -29.55 -23.06 -3.41
C PRO A 426 -29.72 -23.29 -1.89
N VAL A 427 -30.85 -23.90 -1.55
CA VAL A 427 -31.19 -24.40 -0.23
C VAL A 427 -30.22 -25.53 0.13
N VAL A 428 -29.35 -25.30 1.11
CA VAL A 428 -28.61 -26.33 1.85
C VAL A 428 -29.39 -26.61 3.14
N ALA A 429 -29.55 -27.90 3.44
CA ALA A 429 -30.29 -28.43 4.59
C ALA A 429 -29.74 -27.96 5.96
N PRO A 430 -30.58 -27.95 7.02
CA PRO A 430 -30.20 -27.38 8.32
C PRO A 430 -29.33 -28.34 9.15
N VAL A 431 -28.34 -27.76 9.83
CA VAL A 431 -27.58 -28.33 10.95
C VAL A 431 -27.98 -27.56 12.21
N PRO A 432 -28.19 -28.21 13.37
CA PRO A 432 -28.89 -27.62 14.51
C PRO A 432 -28.03 -26.63 15.32
N GLU A 433 -28.80 -25.80 16.04
CA GLU A 433 -28.48 -24.69 16.92
C GLU A 433 -27.38 -24.96 17.95
N ASP A 434 -26.54 -23.95 18.19
CA ASP A 434 -25.90 -23.73 19.48
C ASP A 434 -26.15 -22.28 19.93
N ASP A 435 -26.70 -22.17 21.12
CA ASP A 435 -27.17 -20.99 21.83
C ASP A 435 -25.99 -20.27 22.48
N SER A 436 -25.80 -18.97 22.23
CA SER A 436 -25.43 -17.98 23.28
C SER A 436 -25.30 -16.53 22.77
N PRO A 437 -25.47 -15.52 23.66
CA PRO A 437 -26.23 -14.31 23.31
C PRO A 437 -25.47 -12.97 23.39
N VAL A 438 -25.92 -12.01 22.56
CA VAL A 438 -26.29 -10.61 22.90
C VAL A 438 -25.19 -9.54 23.17
N ARG A 439 -25.23 -8.48 22.31
CA ARG A 439 -25.12 -6.99 22.53
C ARG A 439 -24.20 -6.34 21.49
N GLY A 440 -24.50 -5.18 20.89
CA GLY A 440 -25.63 -4.26 21.06
C GLY A 440 -25.49 -3.01 20.17
N LYS A 441 -26.64 -2.56 19.67
CA LYS A 441 -27.15 -1.22 19.30
C LYS A 441 -26.23 -0.04 18.89
N GLY A 442 -26.68 0.60 17.80
CA GLY A 442 -26.62 2.04 17.52
C GLY A 442 -26.59 2.27 16.00
N ASP A 443 -27.22 3.23 15.33
CA ASP A 443 -28.41 4.06 15.54
C ASP A 443 -28.82 4.50 14.12
N VAL A 444 -30.12 4.43 13.79
CA VAL A 444 -30.67 4.75 12.46
C VAL A 444 -31.13 6.21 12.42
N PRO A 445 -30.69 7.06 11.47
CA PRO A 445 -31.32 8.35 11.22
C PRO A 445 -32.49 8.23 10.21
N PRO A 446 -33.51 9.13 10.32
CA PRO A 446 -34.84 8.98 9.71
C PRO A 446 -34.88 9.33 8.20
N PRO A 447 -35.96 8.93 7.48
CA PRO A 447 -36.10 9.20 6.06
C PRO A 447 -36.71 10.58 5.76
N ASP A 448 -36.31 11.09 4.59
CA ASP A 448 -36.96 12.09 3.73
C ASP A 448 -37.10 13.55 4.20
N LEU A 449 -36.39 14.44 3.49
CA LEU A 449 -36.95 15.71 2.99
C LEU A 449 -36.47 15.96 1.56
N ARG A 450 -37.34 15.69 0.58
CA ARG A 450 -37.16 16.12 -0.82
C ARG A 450 -37.51 17.61 -0.96
N PRO A 451 -36.65 18.46 -1.54
CA PRO A 451 -37.04 19.80 -1.95
C PRO A 451 -37.82 19.77 -3.29
N PRO A 452 -38.63 20.80 -3.58
CA PRO A 452 -39.66 20.76 -4.62
C PRO A 452 -39.10 20.72 -6.04
N ILE A 453 -39.70 19.85 -6.85
CA ILE A 453 -39.56 19.79 -8.30
C ILE A 453 -40.08 21.11 -8.89
N ARG A 454 -39.19 21.94 -9.44
CA ARG A 454 -39.59 23.00 -10.39
C ARG A 454 -39.90 22.34 -11.73
N THR A 455 -41.18 22.24 -12.05
CA THR A 455 -41.65 21.94 -13.40
C THR A 455 -41.49 23.19 -14.28
N SER A 456 -40.37 23.29 -14.97
CA SER A 456 -40.27 24.11 -16.19
C SER A 456 -40.50 23.19 -17.38
N ALA A 457 -41.75 23.07 -17.81
CA ALA A 457 -42.09 22.45 -19.08
C ALA A 457 -41.66 23.38 -20.22
N LEU A 458 -40.48 23.12 -20.80
CA LEU A 458 -40.16 23.59 -22.14
C LEU A 458 -40.93 22.71 -23.14
N PRO A 459 -41.59 23.27 -24.15
CA PRO A 459 -42.18 22.48 -25.22
C PRO A 459 -41.05 21.70 -25.93
N PRO A 460 -41.31 20.47 -26.43
CA PRO A 460 -40.31 19.77 -27.21
C PRO A 460 -39.95 20.63 -28.44
N PRO A 461 -38.67 20.71 -28.83
CA PRO A 461 -38.31 21.35 -30.09
C PRO A 461 -39.07 20.66 -31.22
N ALA A 462 -39.61 21.46 -32.13
CA ALA A 462 -40.28 20.98 -33.32
C ALA A 462 -39.35 19.99 -34.04
N VAL A 463 -39.86 18.80 -34.34
CA VAL A 463 -39.18 17.85 -35.21
C VAL A 463 -39.05 18.56 -36.55
N ASP A 464 -37.81 18.88 -36.96
CA ASP A 464 -37.51 19.33 -38.31
C ASP A 464 -37.86 18.19 -39.28
N THR A 465 -39.11 18.16 -39.72
CA THR A 465 -39.52 17.37 -40.87
C THR A 465 -39.03 18.09 -42.12
N PHE A 466 -37.86 17.69 -42.60
CA PHE A 466 -37.39 18.00 -43.95
C PHE A 466 -37.65 16.80 -44.88
N PRO A 467 -38.66 16.83 -45.78
CA PRO A 467 -38.58 16.09 -47.03
C PRO A 467 -37.67 16.90 -47.98
N HIS A 468 -36.90 16.37 -48.94
CA HIS A 468 -37.30 15.69 -50.18
C HIS A 468 -36.04 15.09 -50.85
N ALA A 469 -36.26 14.35 -51.96
CA ALA A 469 -35.35 13.59 -52.83
C ALA A 469 -34.04 14.23 -53.37
N ARG A 470 -33.57 15.37 -52.85
CA ARG A 470 -32.37 16.08 -53.36
C ARG A 470 -31.05 15.72 -52.67
N HIS A 471 -31.04 14.77 -51.72
CA HIS A 471 -29.83 14.37 -50.98
C HIS A 471 -29.41 12.90 -51.19
N THR A 472 -30.03 12.16 -52.11
CA THR A 472 -29.73 10.73 -52.35
C THR A 472 -28.32 10.47 -52.89
N SER A 473 -27.57 11.51 -53.26
CA SER A 473 -26.21 11.42 -53.82
C SER A 473 -25.12 12.03 -52.91
N LEU A 474 -25.43 12.39 -51.66
CA LEU A 474 -24.44 12.92 -50.71
C LEU A 474 -24.26 11.95 -49.53
N SER A 475 -23.01 11.75 -49.10
CA SER A 475 -22.70 10.92 -47.92
C SER A 475 -23.10 11.64 -46.63
N CYS A 476 -23.59 10.92 -45.62
CA CYS A 476 -24.07 11.49 -44.37
C CYS A 476 -23.01 12.30 -43.59
N ILE A 477 -21.72 12.02 -43.81
CA ILE A 477 -20.60 12.73 -43.17
C ILE A 477 -20.37 14.14 -43.73
N THR A 478 -21.01 14.49 -44.86
CA THR A 478 -20.91 15.83 -45.45
C THR A 478 -21.65 16.88 -44.62
N CYS A 479 -22.63 16.48 -43.79
CA CYS A 479 -23.43 17.39 -42.95
C CYS A 479 -23.36 17.09 -41.44
N HIS A 480 -22.78 15.95 -41.04
CA HIS A 480 -22.57 15.58 -39.64
C HIS A 480 -21.07 15.43 -39.35
N VAL A 481 -20.39 16.57 -39.25
CA VAL A 481 -19.11 16.63 -38.52
C VAL A 481 -19.48 16.83 -37.04
N PRO A 482 -19.05 15.97 -36.10
CA PRO A 482 -19.27 16.25 -34.68
C PRO A 482 -18.63 17.59 -34.32
N PRO A 483 -19.22 18.40 -33.42
CA PRO A 483 -18.63 19.67 -33.05
C PRO A 483 -17.23 19.44 -32.50
N VAL A 484 -16.23 20.00 -33.18
CA VAL A 484 -14.87 20.12 -32.64
C VAL A 484 -14.99 21.05 -31.44
N THR A 485 -14.81 20.51 -30.23
CA THR A 485 -14.64 21.32 -29.02
C THR A 485 -13.38 22.17 -29.18
N GLN A 486 -13.54 23.42 -29.64
CA GLN A 486 -12.51 24.45 -29.51
C GLN A 486 -12.29 24.69 -28.01
N ARG A 487 -11.18 24.20 -27.46
CA ARG A 487 -10.66 24.74 -26.21
C ARG A 487 -10.11 26.13 -26.50
N GLY A 488 -10.73 27.14 -25.88
CA GLY A 488 -10.24 28.51 -25.92
C GLY A 488 -8.86 28.61 -25.28
N ASN A 489 -7.89 29.06 -26.06
CA ASN A 489 -6.73 29.77 -25.52
C ASN A 489 -7.20 31.18 -25.15
N THR A 490 -7.39 31.44 -23.87
CA THR A 490 -7.30 32.80 -23.32
C THR A 490 -5.89 33.00 -22.81
N LEU A 491 -5.13 33.83 -23.54
CA LEU A 491 -3.97 34.54 -23.06
C LEU A 491 -4.42 35.63 -22.09
N THR A 492 -3.92 35.57 -20.85
CA THR A 492 -3.42 36.70 -20.06
C THR A 492 -2.28 36.19 -19.21
#